data_AF-A0A965L1Y4-F1
#
_entry.id   AF-A0A965L1Y4-F1
#
_cell.length_a   1.000
_cell.length_b   1.000
_cell.length_c   1.000
_cell.angle_alpha   90.00
_cell.angle_beta   90.00
_cell.angle_gamma   90.00
#
_symmetry.space_group_name_H-M   'P 1'
#
loop_
_entity.id
_entity.type
_entity.pdbx_description
1 polymer ?
#
loop_
_entity_poly.entity_id
_entity_poly.type
_entity_poly.pdbx_seq_one_letter_code
_entity_poly.pdbx_strand_id
1 'polypeptide(L)'
;MGTDSLAPYLSYEGRGIFVLCRTSNPGGDDFQMRPSPQQPLYIEVAQQAAQRWNHHQQVGLVVGATYPREVEAVRKAAPDLPLLIPGIGAQGGDLVATVKAGRNAQGGMLINSSRAILYASAGDDWQGRAAAIARSTRDDINAVKA
;
A
#
# COMPACT_ATOMS: atom_id res chain seq x y z
N MET A 1 -0.84 10.77 -16.89
CA MET A 1 -0.18 10.36 -18.15
C MET A 1 -0.80 9.11 -18.78
N GLY A 2 -1.83 8.47 -18.20
CA GLY A 2 -2.62 7.46 -18.93
C GLY A 2 -1.95 6.08 -19.06
N THR A 3 -2.65 5.15 -19.72
CA THR A 3 -2.25 3.73 -19.85
C THR A 3 -0.97 3.54 -20.67
N ASP A 4 -0.76 4.37 -21.67
CA ASP A 4 0.44 4.43 -22.51
C ASP A 4 1.72 4.66 -21.70
N SER A 5 1.64 5.40 -20.60
CA SER A 5 2.79 5.57 -19.69
C SER A 5 3.14 4.31 -18.89
N LEU A 6 2.20 3.37 -18.72
CA LEU A 6 2.40 2.10 -18.01
C LEU A 6 2.82 0.97 -18.95
N ALA A 7 2.39 1.01 -20.22
CA ALA A 7 2.60 -0.06 -21.20
C ALA A 7 4.06 -0.52 -21.35
N PRO A 8 5.09 0.36 -21.35
CA PRO A 8 6.48 -0.08 -21.42
C PRO A 8 6.92 -0.93 -20.23
N TYR A 9 6.31 -0.73 -19.05
CA TYR A 9 6.64 -1.51 -17.86
C TYR A 9 5.86 -2.83 -17.83
N LEU A 10 4.64 -2.82 -18.37
CA LEU A 10 3.77 -3.99 -18.45
C LEU A 10 4.25 -5.03 -19.48
N SER A 11 5.19 -4.69 -20.34
CA SER A 11 5.79 -5.63 -21.31
C SER A 11 6.93 -6.48 -20.73
N TYR A 12 7.43 -6.16 -19.53
CA TYR A 12 8.50 -6.94 -18.90
C TYR A 12 7.96 -8.20 -18.23
N GLU A 13 8.19 -9.35 -18.86
CA GLU A 13 7.84 -10.64 -18.28
C GLU A 13 8.55 -10.89 -16.94
N GLY A 14 7.81 -11.49 -16.00
CA GLY A 14 8.33 -11.80 -14.66
C GLY A 14 8.58 -10.58 -13.76
N ARG A 15 8.16 -9.38 -14.18
CA ARG A 15 8.21 -8.14 -13.38
C ARG A 15 6.81 -7.66 -13.06
N GLY A 16 6.70 -6.75 -12.10
CA GLY A 16 5.44 -6.12 -11.72
C GLY A 16 5.64 -4.67 -11.30
N ILE A 17 4.57 -3.90 -11.33
CA ILE A 17 4.55 -2.48 -10.99
C ILE A 17 3.55 -2.19 -9.87
N PHE A 18 3.86 -1.19 -9.05
CA PHE A 18 2.90 -0.60 -8.12
C PHE A 18 2.53 0.80 -8.60
N VAL A 19 1.26 0.99 -8.95
CA VAL A 19 0.74 2.29 -9.39
C VAL A 19 0.36 3.13 -8.18
N LEU A 20 0.75 4.41 -8.18
CA LEU A 20 0.33 5.34 -7.13
C LEU A 20 -1.19 5.53 -7.17
N CYS A 21 -1.86 5.16 -6.09
CA CYS A 21 -3.31 5.19 -6.00
C CYS A 21 -3.75 6.31 -5.05
N ARG A 22 -3.52 6.12 -3.75
CA ARG A 22 -3.87 7.07 -2.69
C ARG A 22 -2.70 7.23 -1.74
N THR A 23 -2.03 8.37 -1.77
CA THR A 23 -0.81 8.58 -0.99
C THR A 23 -1.10 9.24 0.37
N SER A 24 -0.24 9.00 1.37
CA SER A 24 -0.43 9.47 2.76
C SER A 24 0.03 10.91 3.04
N ASN A 25 0.57 11.61 2.03
CA ASN A 25 1.09 12.97 2.19
C ASN A 25 -0.03 14.02 1.99
N PRO A 26 0.06 15.21 2.62
CA PRO A 26 -0.96 16.26 2.51
C PRO A 26 -1.33 16.64 1.07
N GLY A 27 -0.35 16.75 0.17
CA GLY A 27 -0.59 17.06 -1.24
C GLY A 27 -1.31 15.96 -2.04
N GLY A 28 -1.59 14.79 -1.45
CA GLY A 28 -2.46 13.79 -2.07
C GLY A 28 -3.88 14.34 -2.28
N ASP A 29 -4.36 15.17 -1.36
CA ASP A 29 -5.73 15.70 -1.38
C ASP A 29 -5.97 16.71 -2.50
N ASP A 30 -4.92 17.39 -2.97
CA ASP A 30 -4.98 18.42 -4.02
C ASP A 30 -5.65 17.89 -5.31
N PHE A 31 -5.44 16.61 -5.62
CA PHE A 31 -5.95 15.98 -6.84
C PHE A 31 -6.66 14.64 -6.61
N GLN A 32 -6.20 13.81 -5.68
CA GLN A 32 -6.70 12.43 -5.57
C GLN A 32 -8.14 12.37 -5.06
N MET A 33 -8.59 13.40 -4.34
CA MET A 33 -9.96 13.51 -3.80
C MET A 33 -10.95 14.18 -4.76
N ARG A 34 -10.48 14.66 -5.91
CA ARG A 34 -11.29 15.27 -6.97
C ARG A 34 -11.80 14.21 -7.95
N PRO A 35 -12.86 14.46 -8.73
CA PRO A 35 -13.70 15.67 -8.74
C PRO A 35 -14.68 15.76 -7.55
N SER A 36 -14.99 14.64 -6.88
CA SER A 36 -15.88 14.64 -5.72
C SER A 36 -15.50 13.56 -4.70
N PRO A 37 -15.90 13.69 -3.42
CA PRO A 37 -15.69 12.66 -2.41
C PRO A 37 -16.41 11.33 -2.71
N GLN A 38 -17.48 11.35 -3.52
CA GLN A 38 -18.23 10.15 -3.90
C GLN A 38 -17.54 9.35 -5.00
N GLN A 39 -16.77 10.03 -5.86
CA GLN A 39 -16.01 9.41 -6.93
C GLN A 39 -14.64 10.08 -7.04
N PRO A 40 -13.76 9.87 -6.05
CA PRO A 40 -12.44 10.47 -6.06
C PRO A 40 -11.55 9.75 -7.07
N LEU A 41 -10.61 10.48 -7.66
CA LEU A 41 -9.70 10.01 -8.70
C LEU A 41 -8.94 8.75 -8.28
N TYR A 42 -8.54 8.63 -7.01
CA TYR A 42 -7.83 7.42 -6.56
C TYR A 42 -8.69 6.14 -6.69
N ILE A 43 -10.02 6.23 -6.59
CA ILE A 43 -10.91 5.09 -6.80
C ILE A 43 -10.97 4.74 -8.29
N GLU A 44 -10.99 5.74 -9.17
CA GLU A 44 -10.91 5.50 -10.61
C GLU A 44 -9.58 4.82 -10.98
N VAL A 45 -8.45 5.26 -10.41
CA VAL A 45 -7.15 4.59 -10.58
C VAL A 45 -7.21 3.14 -10.12
N ALA A 46 -7.81 2.85 -8.96
CA ALA A 46 -7.94 1.49 -8.45
C ALA A 46 -8.78 0.61 -9.40
N GLN A 47 -9.88 1.13 -9.93
CA GLN A 47 -10.74 0.43 -10.90
C GLN A 47 -9.99 0.17 -12.21
N GLN A 48 -9.29 1.16 -12.75
CA GLN A 48 -8.50 1.00 -13.97
C GLN A 48 -7.38 -0.04 -13.79
N ALA A 49 -6.72 -0.03 -12.63
CA ALA A 49 -5.72 -1.04 -12.32
C ALA A 49 -6.32 -2.46 -12.31
N ALA A 50 -7.46 -2.63 -11.65
CA ALA A 50 -8.10 -3.93 -11.53
C ALA A 50 -8.68 -4.45 -12.85
N GLN A 51 -9.26 -3.58 -13.67
CA GLN A 51 -10.03 -3.97 -14.85
C GLN A 51 -9.25 -3.88 -16.16
N ARG A 52 -8.35 -2.90 -16.28
CA ARG A 52 -7.69 -2.55 -17.54
C ARG A 52 -6.19 -2.78 -17.55
N TRP A 53 -5.47 -2.54 -16.45
CA TRP A 53 -4.00 -2.64 -16.50
C TRP A 53 -3.47 -4.02 -16.11
N ASN A 54 -4.21 -4.80 -15.33
CA ASN A 54 -3.74 -6.05 -14.75
C ASN A 54 -3.89 -7.29 -15.64
N HIS A 55 -3.63 -7.20 -16.94
CA HIS A 55 -3.82 -8.31 -17.89
C HIS A 55 -2.94 -9.54 -17.60
N HIS A 56 -1.73 -9.33 -17.06
CA HIS A 56 -0.77 -10.39 -16.76
C HIS A 56 -0.50 -10.56 -15.25
N GLN A 57 -1.43 -10.17 -14.39
CA GLN A 57 -1.29 -10.30 -12.92
C GLN A 57 -0.02 -9.64 -12.35
N GLN A 58 0.35 -8.48 -12.91
CA GLN A 58 1.60 -7.78 -12.62
C GLN A 58 1.41 -6.40 -11.99
N VAL A 59 0.17 -6.02 -11.69
CA VAL A 59 -0.16 -4.68 -11.16
C VAL A 59 -0.55 -4.75 -9.69
N GLY A 60 0.07 -3.90 -8.88
CA GLY A 60 -0.35 -3.56 -7.54
C GLY A 60 -0.64 -2.06 -7.38
N LEU A 61 -1.12 -1.68 -6.21
CA LEU A 61 -1.44 -0.28 -5.89
C LEU A 61 -0.68 0.20 -4.66
N VAL A 62 -0.21 1.44 -4.68
CA VAL A 62 0.34 2.11 -3.49
C VAL A 62 -0.77 2.87 -2.77
N VAL A 63 -1.03 2.50 -1.51
CA VAL A 63 -2.09 3.07 -0.68
C VAL A 63 -1.54 3.42 0.70
N GLY A 64 -1.61 4.69 1.10
CA GLY A 64 -1.11 5.17 2.39
C GLY A 64 -1.89 4.60 3.58
N ALA A 65 -1.18 4.26 4.66
CA ALA A 65 -1.77 3.68 5.86
C ALA A 65 -2.52 4.67 6.78
N THR A 66 -2.47 5.97 6.49
CA THR A 66 -2.97 7.02 7.39
C THR A 66 -4.50 7.02 7.49
N TYR A 67 -5.20 6.52 6.47
CA TYR A 67 -6.66 6.57 6.38
C TYR A 67 -7.26 5.18 6.10
N PRO A 68 -7.58 4.38 7.14
CA PRO A 68 -8.11 3.02 6.95
C PRO A 68 -9.37 2.95 6.07
N ARG A 69 -10.24 3.98 6.10
CA ARG A 69 -11.43 4.05 5.24
C ARG A 69 -11.08 4.10 3.74
N GLU A 70 -10.01 4.80 3.39
CA GLU A 70 -9.55 4.89 2.00
C GLU A 70 -8.91 3.58 1.56
N VAL A 71 -8.18 2.90 2.46
CA VAL A 71 -7.66 1.55 2.23
C VAL A 71 -8.81 0.57 1.95
N GLU A 72 -9.89 0.63 2.75
CA GLU A 72 -11.08 -0.20 2.54
C GLU A 72 -11.76 0.12 1.20
N ALA A 73 -11.88 1.40 0.83
CA ALA A 73 -12.47 1.81 -0.43
C ALA A 73 -11.65 1.33 -1.64
N VAL A 74 -10.31 1.43 -1.58
CA VAL A 74 -9.42 0.86 -2.60
C VAL A 74 -9.56 -0.66 -2.66
N ARG A 75 -9.60 -1.35 -1.52
CA ARG A 75 -9.80 -2.81 -1.49
C ARG A 75 -11.12 -3.20 -2.14
N LYS A 76 -12.21 -2.46 -1.93
CA LYS A 76 -13.50 -2.71 -2.62
C LYS A 76 -13.40 -2.51 -4.13
N ALA A 77 -12.67 -1.49 -4.57
CA ALA A 77 -12.48 -1.19 -6.00
C ALA A 77 -11.51 -2.17 -6.71
N ALA A 78 -10.55 -2.73 -5.98
CA ALA A 78 -9.51 -3.63 -6.47
C ALA A 78 -9.33 -4.84 -5.51
N PRO A 79 -10.28 -5.79 -5.49
CA PRO A 79 -10.37 -6.85 -4.47
C PRO A 79 -9.16 -7.76 -4.41
N ASP A 80 -8.56 -8.08 -5.56
CA ASP A 80 -7.51 -9.09 -5.66
C ASP A 80 -6.09 -8.50 -5.83
N LEU A 81 -5.98 -7.19 -6.08
CA LEU A 81 -4.66 -6.59 -6.32
C LEU A 81 -3.81 -6.53 -5.05
N PRO A 82 -2.49 -6.76 -5.15
CA PRO A 82 -1.58 -6.51 -4.04
C PRO A 82 -1.52 -5.01 -3.73
N LEU A 83 -1.62 -4.67 -2.45
CA LEU A 83 -1.50 -3.29 -1.97
C LEU A 83 -0.14 -3.09 -1.29
N LEU A 84 0.67 -2.15 -1.78
CA LEU A 84 1.85 -1.66 -1.08
C LEU A 84 1.43 -0.52 -0.14
N ILE A 85 1.67 -0.71 1.16
CA ILE A 85 1.19 0.16 2.22
C ILE A 85 2.36 0.84 2.93
N PRO A 86 2.76 2.04 2.50
CA PRO A 86 3.71 2.87 3.23
C PRO A 86 3.05 3.60 4.41
N GLY A 87 3.87 3.97 5.38
CA GLY A 87 3.48 4.95 6.41
C GLY A 87 3.12 4.39 7.79
N ILE A 88 3.27 3.07 8.02
CA ILE A 88 3.14 2.51 9.37
C ILE A 88 4.28 2.99 10.26
N GLY A 89 3.96 3.37 11.50
CA GLY A 89 4.90 3.90 12.49
C GLY A 89 5.17 5.39 12.30
N ALA A 90 6.17 5.76 11.51
CA ALA A 90 6.70 7.13 11.47
C ALA A 90 5.78 8.18 10.81
N GLN A 91 4.68 7.76 10.17
CA GLN A 91 3.63 8.66 9.66
C GLN A 91 2.31 8.50 10.45
N GLY A 92 2.32 7.76 11.57
CA GLY A 92 1.17 7.61 12.45
C GLY A 92 0.08 6.66 11.95
N GLY A 93 0.34 5.84 10.94
CA GLY A 93 -0.63 4.85 10.46
C GLY A 93 -0.94 3.78 11.50
N ASP A 94 -2.22 3.50 11.73
CA ASP A 94 -2.71 2.41 12.58
C ASP A 94 -2.58 1.08 11.84
N LEU A 95 -1.63 0.25 12.29
CA LEU A 95 -1.35 -1.05 11.70
C LEU A 95 -2.56 -1.98 11.73
N VAL A 96 -3.25 -2.07 12.86
CA VAL A 96 -4.36 -3.00 13.06
C VAL A 96 -5.55 -2.60 12.20
N ALA A 97 -5.93 -1.33 12.23
CA ALA A 97 -7.03 -0.82 11.41
C ALA A 97 -6.71 -0.95 9.92
N THR A 98 -5.48 -0.67 9.51
CA THR A 98 -5.05 -0.77 8.11
C THR A 98 -5.09 -2.21 7.60
N VAL A 99 -4.56 -3.17 8.38
CA VAL A 99 -4.60 -4.60 8.00
C VAL A 99 -6.04 -5.10 7.92
N LYS A 100 -6.91 -4.72 8.86
CA LYS A 100 -8.34 -5.08 8.81
C LYS A 100 -9.05 -4.50 7.58
N ALA A 101 -8.74 -3.26 7.23
CA ALA A 101 -9.35 -2.59 6.08
C ALA A 101 -8.87 -3.14 4.72
N GLY A 102 -7.60 -3.53 4.63
CA GLY A 102 -6.96 -3.85 3.36
C GLY A 102 -6.73 -5.34 3.07
N ARG A 103 -6.87 -6.24 4.04
CA ARG A 103 -6.57 -7.67 3.83
C ARG A 103 -7.60 -8.31 2.91
N ASN A 104 -7.14 -9.17 2.00
CA ASN A 104 -7.98 -10.13 1.28
C ASN A 104 -7.62 -11.58 1.67
N ALA A 105 -8.31 -12.56 1.10
CA ALA A 105 -8.16 -13.97 1.43
C ALA A 105 -6.72 -14.49 1.23
N GLN A 106 -5.97 -13.90 0.29
CA GLN A 106 -4.60 -14.29 -0.09
C GLN A 106 -3.51 -13.53 0.67
N GLY A 107 -3.86 -12.60 1.56
CA GLY A 107 -2.87 -11.77 2.25
C GLY A 107 -2.21 -10.72 1.34
N GLY A 108 -2.97 -10.16 0.39
CA GLY A 108 -2.55 -9.19 -0.64
C GLY A 108 -2.18 -7.79 -0.14
N MET A 109 -1.38 -7.69 0.92
CA MET A 109 -0.84 -6.44 1.45
C MET A 109 0.65 -6.59 1.74
N LEU A 110 1.44 -5.61 1.32
CA LEU A 110 2.83 -5.43 1.69
C LEU A 110 2.94 -4.19 2.58
N ILE A 111 3.09 -4.38 3.88
CA ILE A 111 3.29 -3.28 4.82
C ILE A 111 4.76 -2.86 4.79
N ASN A 112 5.04 -1.62 4.38
CA ASN A 112 6.39 -1.06 4.37
C ASN A 112 6.71 -0.35 5.69
N SER A 113 7.79 -0.77 6.33
CA SER A 113 8.38 -0.13 7.52
C SER A 113 9.86 0.14 7.24
N SER A 114 10.22 1.41 7.04
CA SER A 114 11.60 1.78 6.71
C SER A 114 12.32 2.40 7.92
N ARG A 115 11.98 3.63 8.31
CA ARG A 115 12.67 4.38 9.38
C ARG A 115 12.63 3.68 10.75
N ALA A 116 11.52 3.02 11.09
CA ALA A 116 11.39 2.32 12.37
C ALA A 116 12.39 1.16 12.49
N ILE A 117 12.72 0.49 11.38
CA ILE A 117 13.71 -0.59 11.34
C ILE A 117 15.12 -0.01 11.22
N LEU A 118 15.36 0.89 10.27
CA LEU A 118 16.68 1.44 9.98
C LEU A 118 17.26 2.24 11.16
N TYR A 119 16.41 2.94 11.90
CA TYR A 119 16.82 3.79 13.02
C TYR A 119 16.40 3.23 14.38
N ALA A 120 16.22 1.90 14.47
CA ALA A 120 15.92 1.21 15.73
C ALA A 120 17.04 1.36 16.77
N SER A 121 18.27 1.61 16.34
CA SER A 121 19.40 1.99 17.18
C SER A 121 20.46 2.72 16.35
N ALA A 122 21.24 3.57 17.03
CA ALA A 122 22.43 4.22 16.49
C ALA A 122 23.74 3.63 17.05
N GLY A 123 23.66 2.59 17.90
CA GLY A 123 24.81 1.92 18.50
C GLY A 123 25.19 0.60 17.82
N ASP A 124 26.20 -0.09 18.37
CA ASP A 124 26.71 -1.37 17.85
C ASP A 124 25.69 -2.53 17.92
N ASP A 125 24.57 -2.35 18.63
CA ASP A 125 23.47 -3.32 18.72
C ASP A 125 22.44 -3.19 17.57
N TRP A 126 22.71 -2.37 16.55
CA TRP A 126 21.76 -2.04 15.48
C TRP A 126 21.19 -3.25 14.74
N GLN A 127 21.99 -4.30 14.48
CA GLN A 127 21.50 -5.52 13.82
C GLN A 127 20.42 -6.20 14.66
N GLY A 128 20.69 -6.34 15.97
CA GLY A 128 19.77 -6.98 16.91
C GLY A 128 18.48 -6.18 17.06
N ARG A 129 18.60 -4.85 17.15
CA ARG A 129 17.47 -3.92 17.29
C ARG A 129 16.61 -3.87 16.03
N ALA A 130 17.21 -3.73 14.85
CA ALA A 130 16.49 -3.75 13.57
C ALA A 130 15.74 -5.07 13.38
N ALA A 131 16.39 -6.21 13.68
CA ALA A 131 15.76 -7.52 13.58
C ALA A 131 14.61 -7.70 14.59
N ALA A 132 14.75 -7.15 15.81
CA ALA A 132 13.68 -7.16 16.81
C ALA A 132 12.46 -6.36 16.35
N ILE A 133 12.65 -5.13 15.83
CA ILE A 133 11.55 -4.30 15.31
C ILE A 133 10.87 -4.97 14.10
N ALA A 134 11.65 -5.57 13.19
CA ALA A 134 11.09 -6.30 12.05
C ALA A 134 10.23 -7.50 12.48
N ARG A 135 10.71 -8.30 13.45
CA ARG A 135 9.95 -9.43 14.02
C ARG A 135 8.68 -8.95 14.72
N SER A 136 8.77 -7.94 15.58
CA SER A 136 7.61 -7.37 16.25
C SER A 136 6.55 -6.90 15.25
N THR A 137 6.96 -6.14 14.22
CA THR A 137 6.04 -5.66 13.17
C THR A 137 5.34 -6.81 12.45
N ARG A 138 6.07 -7.87 12.11
CA ARG A 138 5.50 -9.09 11.50
C ARG A 138 4.49 -9.76 12.44
N ASP A 139 4.84 -9.89 13.71
CA ASP A 139 4.03 -10.58 14.71
C ASP A 139 2.74 -9.81 14.97
N ASP A 140 2.79 -8.48 15.06
CA ASP A 140 1.63 -7.60 15.15
C ASP A 140 0.70 -7.76 13.94
N ILE A 141 1.25 -7.81 12.72
CA ILE A 141 0.47 -8.07 11.50
C ILE A 141 -0.22 -9.44 11.56
N ASN A 142 0.48 -10.47 12.02
CA ASN A 142 -0.06 -11.82 12.09
C ASN A 142 -1.07 -12.01 13.21
N ALA A 143 -0.94 -11.28 14.32
CA ALA A 143 -1.92 -11.29 15.41
C ALA A 143 -3.29 -10.74 14.97
N VAL A 144 -3.34 -9.83 13.99
CA VAL A 144 -4.59 -9.36 13.39
C VAL A 144 -5.22 -10.41 12.46
N LYS A 145 -4.44 -11.39 12.00
CA LYS A 145 -4.94 -12.42 11.08
C LYS A 145 -5.64 -13.58 11.78
N ALA A 146 -5.27 -13.83 13.03
CA ALA A 146 -5.84 -14.86 13.91
C ALA A 146 -7.24 -14.46 14.39
#